data_AF-A0A6G0YG62-F1
#
_entry.id   AF-A0A6G0YG62-F1
#
_cell.length_a   1.000
_cell.length_b   1.000
_cell.length_c   1.000
_cell.angle_alpha   90.00
_cell.angle_beta   90.00
_cell.angle_gamma   90.00
#
_symmetry.space_group_name_H-M   'P 1'
#
loop_
_entity.id
_entity.type
_entity.pdbx_description
1 polymer ?
#
loop_
_entity_poly.entity_id
_entity_poly.type
_entity_poly.pdbx_seq_one_letter_code
_entity_poly.pdbx_strand_id
1 'polypeptide(L)'
;MQLRNKRRLWIIQEKNLALSLFYKSPTSYNCLRLQRVNLPSPCTVRRLIGQSKYLPGFNKLFLGHLKRKFEFKTYKDKVCNVCFDEISNKEFLEYSKDFDFIEGFEDLGRLGRSNKTANTALVFMDRGVYTSWKIPIAYLFSSFSC
;
A
#
# COMPACT_ATOMS: atom_id res chain seq x y z
N MET A 1 9.96 -4.85 31.47
CA MET A 1 8.54 -4.89 31.07
C MET A 1 7.90 -3.59 31.55
N GLN A 2 7.30 -2.81 30.64
CA GLN A 2 6.59 -1.52 30.83
C GLN A 2 7.33 -0.32 31.48
N LEU A 3 7.60 0.73 30.69
CA LEU A 3 7.82 2.11 31.18
C LEU A 3 7.25 3.14 30.20
N ARG A 4 5.96 3.03 29.83
CA ARG A 4 5.30 4.12 29.08
C ARG A 4 4.25 4.76 29.97
N ASN A 5 4.58 5.96 30.45
CA ASN A 5 3.64 6.85 31.09
C ASN A 5 2.54 7.26 30.09
N LYS A 6 1.28 7.31 30.54
CA LYS A 6 0.07 7.39 29.68
C LYS A 6 -0.04 8.64 28.77
N ARG A 7 0.91 9.60 28.82
CA ARG A 7 0.84 10.91 28.14
C ARG A 7 2.05 11.25 27.24
N ARG A 8 2.72 10.25 26.64
CA ARG A 8 3.84 10.51 25.70
C ARG A 8 3.46 10.21 24.25
N LEU A 9 3.87 11.09 23.34
CA LEU A 9 3.75 10.89 21.89
C LEU A 9 4.50 9.62 21.45
N TRP A 10 4.01 8.95 20.41
CA TRP A 10 4.65 7.76 19.82
C TRP A 10 5.86 8.13 18.97
N ILE A 11 7.01 7.51 19.27
CA ILE A 11 8.25 7.66 18.50
C ILE A 11 8.09 6.90 17.17
N ILE A 12 8.82 7.33 16.14
CA ILE A 12 8.75 6.70 14.81
C ILE A 12 9.05 5.19 14.83
N GLN A 13 10.01 4.75 15.64
CA GLN A 13 10.37 3.34 15.79
C GLN A 13 9.22 2.51 16.39
N GLU A 14 8.53 3.06 17.39
CA GLU A 14 7.37 2.41 18.01
C GLU A 14 6.19 2.34 17.03
N LYS A 15 5.98 3.39 16.23
CA LYS A 15 4.97 3.38 15.15
C LYS A 15 5.29 2.32 14.10
N ASN A 16 6.55 2.21 13.68
CA ASN A 16 6.99 1.22 12.69
C ASN A 16 6.85 -0.21 13.23
N LEU A 17 7.19 -0.43 14.50
CA LEU A 17 6.98 -1.71 15.17
C LEU A 17 5.49 -2.07 15.22
N ALA A 18 4.64 -1.12 15.61
CA ALA A 18 3.20 -1.32 15.66
C ALA A 18 2.61 -1.61 14.28
N LEU A 19 3.04 -0.89 13.24
CA LEU A 19 2.64 -1.14 11.85
C LEU A 19 3.09 -2.54 11.39
N SER A 20 4.34 -2.91 11.63
CA SER A 20 4.87 -4.22 11.26
C SER A 20 4.06 -5.35 11.90
N LEU A 21 3.79 -5.25 13.21
CA LEU A 21 2.99 -6.23 13.93
C LEU A 21 1.54 -6.29 13.42
N PHE A 22 0.93 -5.13 13.15
CA PHE A 22 -0.44 -5.05 12.65
C PHE A 22 -0.58 -5.62 11.23
N TYR A 23 0.39 -5.38 10.35
CA TYR A 23 0.42 -5.96 8.99
C TYR A 23 0.62 -7.47 9.01
N LYS A 24 1.29 -8.03 10.03
CA LYS A 24 1.41 -9.48 10.19
C LYS A 24 0.11 -10.11 10.66
N SER A 25 -0.52 -9.54 11.68
CA SER A 25 -1.79 -10.05 12.20
C SER A 25 -2.50 -9.01 13.09
N PRO A 26 -3.65 -8.46 12.64
CA PRO A 26 -4.48 -7.59 13.47
C PRO A 26 -5.04 -8.29 14.72
N THR A 27 -5.31 -9.60 14.64
CA THR A 27 -5.83 -10.38 15.77
C THR A 27 -4.76 -10.58 16.84
N SER A 28 -3.54 -10.93 16.43
CA SER A 28 -2.40 -11.05 17.35
C SER A 28 -2.03 -9.70 17.97
N TYR A 29 -2.11 -8.61 17.20
CA TYR A 29 -1.93 -7.24 17.72
C TYR A 29 -2.94 -6.92 18.82
N ASN A 30 -4.22 -7.25 18.61
CA ASN A 30 -5.27 -7.05 19.60
C ASN A 30 -5.06 -7.94 20.84
N CYS A 31 -4.65 -9.20 20.66
CA CYS A 31 -4.33 -10.12 21.76
C CYS A 31 -3.20 -9.57 22.64
N LEU A 32 -2.10 -9.09 22.04
CA LEU A 32 -0.98 -8.48 22.78
C LEU A 32 -1.42 -7.23 23.55
N ARG A 33 -2.34 -6.45 22.97
CA ARG A 33 -2.92 -5.29 23.66
C ARG A 33 -3.80 -5.71 24.85
N LEU A 34 -4.55 -6.81 24.75
CA LEU A 34 -5.29 -7.39 25.87
C LEU A 34 -4.37 -7.89 26.99
N GLN A 35 -3.21 -8.46 26.64
CA GLN A 35 -2.13 -8.84 27.55
C GLN A 35 -1.36 -7.63 28.15
N ARG A 36 -1.92 -6.42 28.05
CA ARG A 36 -1.37 -5.16 28.61
C ARG A 36 -0.01 -4.75 28.02
N VAL A 37 0.32 -5.19 26.80
CA VAL A 37 1.49 -4.62 26.08
C VAL A 37 1.17 -3.19 25.65
N ASN A 38 2.13 -2.28 25.82
CA ASN A 38 1.95 -0.87 25.50
C ASN A 38 2.09 -0.62 23.99
N LEU A 39 0.97 -0.74 23.28
CA LEU A 39 0.87 -0.54 21.83
C LEU A 39 -0.13 0.58 21.51
N PRO A 40 0.04 1.28 20.37
CA PRO A 40 -0.94 2.25 19.89
C PRO A 40 -2.34 1.63 19.77
N SER A 41 -3.38 2.45 19.87
CA SER A 41 -4.73 1.96 19.58
C SER A 41 -4.85 1.51 18.11
N PRO A 42 -5.67 0.50 17.79
CA PRO A 42 -5.91 0.09 16.40
C PRO A 42 -6.35 1.26 15.51
N CYS A 43 -7.16 2.18 16.04
CA CYS A 43 -7.54 3.41 15.31
C CYS A 43 -6.34 4.27 14.96
N THR A 44 -5.36 4.40 15.86
CA THR A 44 -4.12 5.14 15.58
C THR A 44 -3.31 4.46 14.49
N VAL A 45 -3.20 3.13 14.53
CA VAL A 45 -2.49 2.36 13.49
C VAL A 45 -3.18 2.49 12.13
N ARG A 46 -4.51 2.31 12.07
CA ARG A 46 -5.28 2.51 10.83
C ARG A 46 -5.12 3.92 10.25
N ARG A 47 -5.12 4.94 11.12
CA ARG A 47 -4.84 6.32 10.69
C ARG A 47 -3.44 6.49 10.12
N LEU A 48 -2.42 5.83 10.70
CA LEU A 48 -1.06 5.84 10.14
C LEU A 48 -0.99 5.16 8.78
N ILE A 49 -1.73 4.05 8.60
CA ILE A 49 -1.84 3.37 7.30
C ILE A 49 -2.52 4.28 6.27
N GLY A 50 -3.61 4.95 6.64
CA GLY A 50 -4.35 5.87 5.76
C GLY A 50 -3.56 7.13 5.35
N GLN A 51 -2.42 7.43 5.99
CA GLN A 51 -1.54 8.52 5.56
C GLN A 51 -0.84 8.20 4.23
N SER A 52 -0.59 6.92 3.93
CA SER A 52 -0.01 6.53 2.64
C SER A 52 -1.12 6.41 1.59
N LYS A 53 -1.47 7.56 1.00
CA LYS A 53 -2.46 7.67 -0.07
C LYS A 53 -1.80 7.34 -1.42
N TYR A 54 -2.34 6.34 -2.12
CA TYR A 54 -1.93 5.99 -3.48
C TYR A 54 -3.14 6.15 -4.41
N LEU A 55 -2.91 6.76 -5.56
CA LEU A 55 -3.89 6.90 -6.62
C LEU A 55 -3.52 5.95 -7.78
N PRO A 56 -4.48 5.59 -8.63
CA PRO A 56 -4.21 4.80 -9.84
C PRO A 56 -3.13 5.45 -10.71
N GLY A 57 -2.30 4.59 -11.30
CA GLY A 57 -1.18 4.96 -12.16
C GLY A 57 0.18 4.97 -11.44
N PHE A 58 1.13 5.67 -12.07
CA PHE A 58 2.53 5.67 -11.64
C PHE A 58 2.81 6.78 -10.64
N ASN A 59 3.08 6.42 -9.39
CA ASN A 59 3.45 7.38 -8.35
C ASN A 59 4.95 7.72 -8.42
N LYS A 60 5.26 8.97 -8.78
CA LYS A 60 6.65 9.49 -8.86
C LYS A 60 7.41 9.39 -7.54
N LEU A 61 6.74 9.64 -6.41
CA LEU A 61 7.37 9.55 -5.09
C LEU A 61 7.80 8.11 -4.80
N PHE A 62 6.91 7.15 -5.09
CA PHE A 62 7.20 5.72 -4.93
C PHE A 62 8.37 5.27 -5.80
N LEU A 63 8.40 5.67 -7.08
CA LEU A 63 9.54 5.41 -7.97
C LEU A 63 10.84 6.04 -7.45
N GLY A 64 10.77 7.23 -6.84
CA GLY A 64 11.92 7.86 -6.19
C GLY A 64 12.42 7.08 -4.97
N HIS A 65 11.52 6.48 -4.18
CA HIS A 65 11.89 5.55 -3.11
C HIS A 65 12.53 4.27 -3.67
N LEU A 66 12.01 3.75 -4.78
CA LEU A 66 12.56 2.58 -5.45
C LEU A 66 13.99 2.85 -5.94
N LYS A 67 14.22 3.99 -6.59
CA LYS A 67 15.54 4.42 -7.05
C LYS A 67 16.56 4.44 -5.90
N ARG A 68 16.21 5.06 -4.77
CA ARG A 68 17.07 5.10 -3.57
C ARG A 68 17.35 3.72 -2.99
N LYS A 69 16.35 2.83 -2.99
CA LYS A 69 16.51 1.45 -2.50
C LYS A 69 17.55 0.67 -3.31
N PHE A 70 17.60 0.90 -4.62
CA PHE A 70 18.50 0.18 -5.52
C PHE A 70 19.79 0.94 -5.85
N GLU A 71 19.94 2.20 -5.45
CA GLU A 71 21.10 3.04 -5.78
C GLU A 71 22.44 2.34 -5.51
N PHE A 72 22.60 1.81 -4.29
CA PHE A 72 23.80 1.12 -3.80
C PHE A 72 23.81 -0.39 -4.06
N LYS A 73 22.90 -0.90 -4.90
CA LYS A 73 22.82 -2.33 -5.24
C LYS A 73 23.66 -2.68 -6.46
N THR A 74 24.14 -3.92 -6.51
CA THR A 74 24.89 -4.49 -7.63
C THR A 74 24.05 -4.51 -8.90
N TYR A 75 24.67 -4.47 -10.08
CA TYR A 75 23.98 -4.59 -11.36
C TYR A 75 22.99 -5.77 -11.41
N LYS A 76 23.44 -6.96 -10.96
CA LYS A 76 22.59 -8.17 -10.91
C LYS A 76 21.31 -7.98 -10.08
N ASP A 77 21.36 -7.18 -9.02
CA ASP A 77 20.19 -6.92 -8.16
C ASP A 77 19.21 -5.92 -8.79
N LYS A 78 19.71 -5.06 -9.69
CA LYS A 78 18.94 -4.03 -10.41
C LYS A 78 18.20 -4.61 -11.63
N VAL A 79 18.72 -5.69 -12.23
CA VAL A 79 18.07 -6.33 -13.37
C VAL A 79 16.75 -6.96 -12.93
N CYS A 80 15.66 -6.46 -13.52
CA CYS A 80 14.30 -6.89 -13.26
C CYS A 80 13.50 -7.04 -14.55
N ASN A 81 12.48 -7.89 -14.49
CA ASN A 81 11.43 -8.02 -15.49
C ASN A 81 10.18 -7.31 -14.97
N VAL A 82 9.50 -6.59 -15.87
CA VAL A 82 8.19 -6.01 -15.59
C VAL A 82 7.13 -7.04 -15.98
N CYS A 83 6.36 -7.50 -15.01
CA CYS A 83 5.20 -8.36 -15.21
C CYS A 83 3.94 -7.52 -15.04
N PHE A 84 2.95 -7.71 -15.91
CA PHE A 84 1.63 -7.14 -15.76
C PHE A 84 0.58 -8.23 -15.85
N ASP A 85 -0.48 -8.10 -15.06
CA ASP A 85 -1.59 -9.04 -15.05
C ASP A 85 -2.87 -8.30 -14.66
N GLU A 86 -4.01 -8.82 -15.11
CA GLU A 86 -5.33 -8.27 -14.77
C GLU A 86 -6.00 -9.11 -13.68
N ILE A 87 -6.54 -8.41 -12.69
CA ILE A 87 -7.25 -9.03 -11.57
C ILE A 87 -8.72 -8.61 -11.65
N SER A 88 -9.62 -9.59 -11.67
CA SER A 88 -11.07 -9.33 -11.60
C SER A 88 -11.41 -8.67 -10.26
N ASN A 89 -12.06 -7.52 -10.32
CA ASN A 89 -12.54 -6.77 -9.18
C ASN A 89 -14.07 -6.73 -9.17
N LYS A 90 -14.67 -6.64 -7.98
CA LYS A 90 -16.12 -6.47 -7.86
C LYS A 90 -16.47 -5.02 -8.20
N GLU A 91 -17.42 -4.85 -9.12
CA GLU A 91 -17.98 -3.55 -9.43
C GLU A 91 -18.67 -2.96 -8.18
N PHE A 92 -18.14 -1.84 -7.70
CA PHE A 92 -18.66 -1.13 -6.55
C PHE A 92 -18.24 0.34 -6.60
N LEU A 93 -19.19 1.24 -6.34
CA LEU A 93 -18.93 2.67 -6.28
C LEU A 93 -18.95 3.13 -4.83
N GLU A 94 -17.88 3.80 -4.39
CA GLU A 94 -17.76 4.34 -3.04
C GLU A 94 -17.29 5.79 -3.08
N TYR A 95 -17.90 6.67 -2.27
CA TYR A 95 -17.40 8.04 -2.16
C TYR A 95 -16.21 8.13 -1.20
N SER A 96 -15.06 8.53 -1.73
CA SER A 96 -13.83 8.71 -0.96
C SER A 96 -13.72 10.13 -0.43
N LYS A 97 -14.00 10.30 0.87
CA LYS A 97 -13.87 11.59 1.57
C LYS A 97 -12.45 12.17 1.52
N ASP A 98 -11.46 11.29 1.36
CA ASP A 98 -10.05 11.63 1.42
C ASP A 98 -9.51 12.28 0.14
N PHE A 99 -10.14 11.97 -1.00
CA PHE A 99 -9.78 12.51 -2.31
C PHE A 99 -10.91 13.33 -2.96
N ASP A 100 -12.07 13.39 -2.31
CA ASP A 100 -13.26 14.10 -2.76
C ASP A 100 -13.74 13.66 -4.16
N PHE A 101 -13.72 12.34 -4.40
CA PHE A 101 -14.28 11.76 -5.61
C PHE A 101 -14.89 10.37 -5.35
N ILE A 102 -15.78 9.94 -6.25
CA ILE A 102 -16.39 8.61 -6.22
C ILE A 102 -15.38 7.61 -6.76
N GLU A 103 -14.86 6.68 -5.96
CA GLU A 103 -14.02 5.54 -6.36
C GLU A 103 -14.86 4.44 -7.06
N GLY A 104 -14.22 3.61 -7.89
CA GLY A 104 -14.87 2.47 -8.55
C GLY A 104 -15.18 2.65 -10.04
N PHE A 105 -15.04 3.87 -10.59
CA PHE A 105 -15.00 4.06 -12.04
C PHE A 105 -13.62 3.70 -12.62
N GLU A 106 -13.60 3.40 -13.91
CA GLU A 106 -12.39 3.22 -14.72
C GLU A 106 -11.46 4.42 -14.61
N ASP A 107 -10.21 4.14 -14.25
CA ASP A 107 -9.15 5.12 -14.01
C ASP A 107 -7.84 4.58 -14.59
N LEU A 108 -7.49 5.11 -15.76
CA LEU A 108 -6.27 4.78 -16.49
C LEU A 108 -5.12 5.74 -16.11
N GLY A 109 -5.22 6.39 -14.93
CA GLY A 109 -4.23 7.32 -14.40
C GLY A 109 -4.08 8.53 -15.31
N ARG A 110 -2.91 8.66 -15.97
CA ARG A 110 -2.62 9.81 -16.84
C ARG A 110 -3.45 9.84 -18.12
N LEU A 111 -3.96 8.68 -18.56
CA LEU A 111 -4.84 8.61 -19.74
C LEU A 111 -6.25 9.14 -19.45
N GLY A 112 -6.55 9.40 -18.17
CA GLY A 112 -7.81 9.96 -17.74
C GLY A 112 -8.76 8.92 -17.16
N ARG A 113 -9.92 9.43 -16.77
CA ARG A 113 -10.97 8.72 -16.10
C ARG A 113 -12.20 8.65 -16.99
N SER A 114 -12.90 7.52 -17.01
CA SER A 114 -14.16 7.37 -17.74
C SER A 114 -15.32 7.09 -16.79
N ASN A 115 -16.54 7.17 -17.32
CA ASN A 115 -17.78 7.00 -16.54
C ASN A 115 -18.17 5.52 -16.38
N LYS A 116 -17.34 4.60 -16.87
CA LYS A 116 -17.59 3.16 -16.82
C LYS A 116 -17.20 2.60 -15.46
N THR A 117 -17.95 1.64 -14.94
CA THR A 117 -17.57 0.92 -13.71
C THR A 117 -16.37 0.02 -14.00
N ALA A 118 -15.35 0.08 -13.13
CA ALA A 118 -14.18 -0.76 -13.25
C ALA A 118 -14.50 -2.15 -12.71
N ASN A 119 -14.29 -3.17 -13.55
CA ASN A 119 -14.45 -4.57 -13.18
C ASN A 119 -13.11 -5.32 -13.15
N THR A 120 -12.02 -4.72 -13.66
CA THR A 120 -10.69 -5.28 -13.56
C THR A 120 -9.70 -4.24 -13.06
N ALA A 121 -8.63 -4.73 -12.43
CA ALA A 121 -7.48 -3.95 -12.03
C ALA A 121 -6.24 -4.51 -12.74
N LEU A 122 -5.64 -3.71 -13.62
CA LEU A 122 -4.37 -4.02 -14.27
C LEU A 122 -3.23 -3.65 -13.32
N VAL A 123 -2.43 -4.62 -12.88
CA VAL A 123 -1.36 -4.41 -11.91
C VAL A 123 0.00 -4.63 -12.57
N PHE A 124 0.91 -3.66 -12.42
CA PHE A 124 2.30 -3.75 -12.86
C PHE A 124 3.19 -4.10 -11.67
N MET A 125 4.01 -5.15 -11.81
CA MET A 125 4.96 -5.60 -10.80
C MET A 125 6.36 -5.77 -11.38
N ASP A 126 7.36 -5.22 -10.69
CA ASP A 126 8.76 -5.52 -10.95
C ASP A 126 9.17 -6.81 -10.24
N ARG A 127 9.79 -7.73 -10.98
CA ARG A 127 10.37 -8.97 -10.48
C ARG A 127 11.87 -8.98 -10.77
N GLY A 128 12.69 -9.09 -9.73
CA GLY A 128 14.14 -9.28 -9.92
C GLY A 128 14.43 -10.58 -10.68
N VAL A 129 15.37 -10.53 -11.64
CA VAL A 129 15.76 -11.69 -12.46
C VAL A 129 16.74 -12.57 -11.71
N TYR A 130 17.83 -11.98 -11.22
CA TYR A 130 18.86 -12.70 -10.49
C TYR A 130 18.57 -12.81 -8.99
N THR A 131 17.75 -11.90 -8.45
CA THR A 131 17.38 -11.87 -7.03
C THR A 131 15.87 -11.94 -6.85
N SER A 132 15.41 -12.67 -5.84
CA SER A 132 14.01 -13.04 -5.68
C SER A 132 13.14 -11.98 -5.00
N TRP A 133 13.16 -10.72 -5.46
CA TRP A 133 12.28 -9.66 -4.95
C TRP A 133 11.09 -9.38 -5.89
N LYS A 134 9.96 -8.93 -5.35
CA LYS A 134 8.73 -8.51 -6.08
C LYS A 134 8.28 -7.17 -5.52
N ILE A 135 8.00 -6.19 -6.37
CA ILE A 135 7.50 -4.88 -5.93
C ILE A 135 6.40 -4.43 -6.91
N PRO A 136 5.17 -4.16 -6.44
CA PRO A 136 4.15 -3.54 -7.28
C PRO A 136 4.54 -2.08 -7.56
N ILE A 137 4.46 -1.68 -8.83
CA ILE A 137 4.89 -0.37 -9.31
C ILE A 137 3.70 0.57 -9.45
N ALA A 138 2.64 0.06 -10.05
CA ALA A 138 1.46 0.82 -10.43
C ALA A 138 0.28 -0.14 -10.59
N TYR A 139 -0.91 0.43 -10.50
CA TYR A 139 -2.15 -0.26 -10.84
C TYR A 139 -3.04 0.71 -11.61
N LEU A 140 -3.86 0.19 -12.51
CA LEU A 140 -4.85 0.92 -13.28
C LEU A 140 -6.18 0.20 -13.13
N PHE A 141 -7.27 0.95 -13.15
CA PHE A 141 -8.62 0.39 -13.15
C PHE A 141 -9.17 0.42 -14.57
N SER A 142 -9.58 -0.74 -15.06
CA SER A 142 -10.10 -0.91 -16.42
C SER A 142 -11.51 -1.49 -16.37
N SER A 143 -12.30 -1.16 -17.39
CA SER A 143 -13.59 -1.78 -17.66
C SER A 143 -13.45 -2.73 -18.85
N PHE A 144 -13.49 -4.03 -18.58
CA PHE A 144 -13.49 -5.05 -19.61
C PHE A 144 -14.94 -5.42 -19.95
N SER A 145 -15.38 -5.15 -21.18
CA SER A 145 -16.69 -5.57 -21.66
C SER A 145 -16.53 -6.97 -22.26
N CYS A 146 -16.92 -8.02 -21.54
CA CYS A 146 -17.12 -9.34 -22.12
C CYS A 146 -18.54 -9.45 -22.67
#